data_AF-A0A7V7X0E0-F1
#
_entry.id   AF-A0A7V7X0E0-F1
#
_cell.length_a   1.000
_cell.length_b   1.000
_cell.length_c   1.000
_cell.angle_alpha   90.00
_cell.angle_beta   90.00
_cell.angle_gamma   90.00
#
_symmetry.space_group_name_H-M   'P 1'
#
loop_
_entity.id
_entity.type
_entity.pdbx_description
1 polymer ?
#
loop_
_entity_poly.entity_id
_entity_poly.type
_entity_poly.pdbx_seq_one_letter_code
_entity_poly.pdbx_strand_id
1 'polypeptide(L)'
;MYKNRHLYGFIALSITLNSWCFAQEVTRTMLLDSLRRQDVRILEHYGMDTLSTIGSRIKLIPEKLLETLMQEDGRKNYRAYMPNEKEIELVAEYFKLLPPFTKKLLQQKLFGIYFVNNYIANGGADFAIDSKNDFYYFLILNTNTLKKSFSDLVTSKDRSNFVDDSTGRTLALNCGDKYFGLLYILLHESAHMVDYEIQVTPYLFKEFKLLKGIDFESTAFTRNFWETLWTPKKEYKYPLWDMKSVYGLGGGAKIKLSQAEEFYDQLSKSPFCTLYASFNWGDDFAELSTFYHLTEKLGQPFEIQVFKNDEVIYRYNPMANKQVTDRIKYLDFLYSHESK
;
A
#
# COMPACT_ATOMS: atom_id res chain seq x y z
N MET A 1 39.03 -14.96 49.08
CA MET A 1 38.41 -13.61 49.01
C MET A 1 37.82 -13.33 47.61
N TYR A 2 37.09 -14.29 47.03
CA TYR A 2 36.44 -14.18 45.71
C TYR A 2 35.04 -14.81 45.76
N LYS A 3 34.06 -14.08 46.29
CA LYS A 3 32.62 -14.39 46.18
C LYS A 3 31.91 -13.05 46.41
N ASN A 4 31.54 -12.34 45.32
CA ASN A 4 30.50 -11.29 45.29
C ASN A 4 30.42 -10.48 43.97
N ARG A 5 31.15 -10.83 42.90
CA ARG A 5 31.05 -10.12 41.61
C ARG A 5 29.86 -10.54 40.72
N HIS A 6 29.16 -11.62 41.02
CA HIS A 6 28.03 -12.08 40.19
C HIS A 6 26.66 -11.47 40.59
N LEU A 7 26.51 -10.93 41.81
CA LEU A 7 25.21 -10.46 42.29
C LEU A 7 24.89 -9.02 41.84
N TYR A 8 25.92 -8.15 41.71
CA TYR A 8 25.74 -6.76 41.28
C TYR A 8 25.41 -6.62 39.77
N GLY A 9 25.87 -7.55 38.93
CA GLY A 9 25.52 -7.58 37.51
C GLY A 9 24.06 -7.94 37.25
N PHE A 10 23.48 -8.84 38.06
CA PHE A 10 22.07 -9.24 37.93
C PHE A 10 21.09 -8.16 38.40
N ILE A 11 21.41 -7.44 39.49
CA ILE A 11 20.54 -6.37 40.03
C ILE A 11 20.56 -5.12 39.14
N ALA A 12 21.72 -4.76 38.57
CA ALA A 12 21.82 -3.64 37.63
C ALA A 12 21.09 -3.94 36.31
N LEU A 13 21.14 -5.18 35.81
CA LEU A 13 20.40 -5.60 34.61
C LEU A 13 18.88 -5.64 34.87
N SER A 14 18.43 -6.10 36.04
CA SER A 14 16.99 -6.12 36.36
C SER A 14 16.39 -4.73 36.54
N ILE A 15 17.15 -3.76 37.06
CA ILE A 15 16.67 -2.38 37.24
C ILE A 15 16.56 -1.66 35.89
N THR A 16 17.52 -1.83 34.98
CA THR A 16 17.46 -1.22 33.64
C THR A 16 16.41 -1.86 32.74
N LEU A 17 16.22 -3.19 32.82
CA LEU A 17 15.11 -3.89 32.15
C LEU A 17 13.75 -3.40 32.64
N ASN A 18 13.56 -3.25 33.95
CA ASN A 18 12.29 -2.77 34.52
C ASN A 18 12.01 -1.31 34.13
N SER A 19 13.01 -0.42 34.10
CA SER A 19 12.83 0.96 33.65
C SER A 19 12.53 1.07 32.15
N TRP A 20 13.12 0.21 31.31
CA TRP A 20 12.87 0.20 29.87
C TRP A 20 11.48 -0.38 29.53
N CYS A 21 11.09 -1.48 30.19
CA CYS A 21 9.73 -2.02 30.09
C CYS A 21 8.68 -1.02 30.57
N PHE A 22 8.94 -0.31 31.68
CA PHE A 22 8.03 0.72 32.18
C PHE A 22 7.89 1.90 31.19
N ALA A 23 8.98 2.37 30.59
CA ALA A 23 8.93 3.44 29.60
C ALA A 23 8.17 3.05 28.31
N GLN A 24 8.34 1.80 27.84
CA GLN A 24 7.55 1.27 26.73
C GLN A 24 6.07 1.16 27.07
N GLU A 25 5.74 0.69 28.27
CA GLU A 25 4.35 0.56 28.72
C GLU A 25 3.65 1.93 28.86
N VAL A 26 4.36 2.93 29.38
CA VAL A 26 3.87 4.33 29.43
C VAL A 26 3.64 4.87 28.02
N THR A 27 4.59 4.65 27.10
CA THR A 27 4.47 5.11 25.70
C THR A 27 3.30 4.43 24.99
N ARG A 28 3.11 3.13 25.21
CA ARG A 28 1.98 2.35 24.68
C ARG A 28 0.66 2.87 25.20
N THR A 29 0.56 3.15 26.50
CA THR A 29 -0.65 3.68 27.14
C THR A 29 -1.00 5.06 26.58
N MET A 30 -0.02 5.97 26.47
CA MET A 30 -0.24 7.30 25.90
C MET A 30 -0.68 7.26 24.44
N LEU A 31 -0.12 6.33 23.65
CA LEU A 31 -0.54 6.13 22.26
C LEU A 31 -1.97 5.59 22.17
N LEU A 32 -2.33 4.59 22.97
CA LEU A 32 -3.69 4.06 23.04
C LEU A 32 -4.68 5.16 23.42
N ASP A 33 -4.36 5.97 24.42
CA ASP A 33 -5.19 7.11 24.81
C ASP A 33 -5.32 8.13 23.68
N SER A 34 -4.24 8.37 22.91
CA SER A 34 -4.28 9.26 21.76
C SER A 34 -5.13 8.71 20.61
N LEU A 35 -5.13 7.41 20.38
CA LEU A 35 -5.98 6.75 19.39
C LEU A 35 -7.44 6.76 19.83
N ARG A 36 -7.72 6.41 21.09
CA ARG A 36 -9.07 6.38 21.66
C ARG A 36 -9.71 7.77 21.82
N ARG A 37 -8.95 8.85 21.66
CA ARG A 37 -9.49 10.22 21.56
C ARG A 37 -9.94 10.59 20.15
N GLN A 38 -9.56 9.80 19.14
CA GLN A 38 -9.97 10.01 17.77
C GLN A 38 -11.17 9.09 17.48
N ASP A 39 -12.36 9.66 17.38
CA ASP A 39 -13.59 8.89 17.17
C ASP A 39 -13.50 7.96 15.94
N VAL A 40 -12.76 8.37 14.91
CA VAL A 40 -12.53 7.61 13.67
C VAL A 40 -11.62 6.39 13.84
N ARG A 41 -10.99 6.22 15.01
CA ARG A 41 -10.09 5.11 15.34
C ARG A 41 -10.73 4.05 16.23
N ILE A 42 -12.01 4.18 16.57
CA ILE A 42 -12.73 3.25 17.44
C ILE A 42 -13.69 2.41 16.61
N LEU A 43 -13.46 1.09 16.54
CA LEU A 43 -14.24 0.18 15.69
C LEU A 43 -15.72 0.17 16.07
N GLU A 44 -16.03 0.24 17.36
CA GLU A 44 -17.38 0.17 17.89
C GLU A 44 -18.31 1.27 17.34
N HIS A 45 -17.75 2.40 16.88
CA HIS A 45 -18.51 3.47 16.25
C HIS A 45 -19.05 3.12 14.85
N TYR A 46 -18.57 2.04 14.24
CA TYR A 46 -18.91 1.66 12.86
C TYR A 46 -19.89 0.48 12.77
N GLY A 47 -20.15 -0.22 13.87
CA GLY A 47 -21.07 -1.37 13.92
C GLY A 47 -20.65 -2.51 12.99
N MET A 48 -19.44 -3.06 13.20
CA MET A 48 -18.91 -4.14 12.38
C MET A 48 -19.66 -5.46 12.59
N ASP A 49 -20.06 -6.09 11.49
CA ASP A 49 -20.52 -7.47 11.46
C ASP A 49 -19.57 -8.31 10.57
N THR A 50 -18.82 -9.21 11.17
CA THR A 50 -17.84 -10.07 10.48
C THR A 50 -18.49 -11.17 9.64
N LEU A 51 -19.77 -11.47 9.87
CA LEU A 51 -20.56 -12.44 9.11
C LEU A 51 -21.22 -11.81 7.89
N SER A 52 -21.27 -10.47 7.84
CA SER A 52 -21.83 -9.72 6.73
C SER A 52 -21.03 -9.92 5.43
N THR A 53 -21.72 -9.79 4.29
CA THR A 53 -21.10 -9.86 2.96
C THR A 53 -20.29 -8.59 2.69
N ILE A 54 -19.27 -8.67 1.82
CA ILE A 54 -18.50 -7.50 1.40
C ILE A 54 -19.40 -6.37 0.87
N GLY A 55 -20.40 -6.69 0.06
CA GLY A 55 -21.33 -5.68 -0.49
C GLY A 55 -22.04 -4.88 0.61
N SER A 56 -22.44 -5.53 1.71
CA SER A 56 -23.09 -4.85 2.84
C SER A 56 -22.15 -3.96 3.68
N ARG A 57 -20.84 -4.06 3.45
CA ARG A 57 -19.81 -3.20 4.07
C ARG A 57 -19.54 -1.94 3.25
N ILE A 58 -20.11 -1.85 2.04
CA ILE A 58 -20.13 -0.62 1.24
C ILE A 58 -21.18 0.30 1.83
N LYS A 59 -20.73 1.43 2.40
CA LYS A 59 -21.59 2.39 3.08
C LYS A 59 -21.20 3.81 2.69
N LEU A 60 -22.06 4.78 2.99
CA LEU A 60 -21.65 6.17 2.98
C LEU A 60 -20.52 6.35 4.02
N ILE A 61 -19.50 7.11 3.64
CA ILE A 61 -18.43 7.50 4.56
C ILE A 61 -19.03 8.27 5.74
N PRO A 62 -18.67 7.95 6.99
CA PRO A 62 -19.09 8.74 8.14
C PRO A 62 -18.60 10.18 8.02
N GLU A 63 -19.47 11.15 8.37
CA GLU A 63 -19.18 12.57 8.22
C GLU A 63 -17.87 12.96 8.89
N LYS A 64 -17.65 12.48 10.13
CA LYS A 64 -16.43 12.78 10.88
C LYS A 64 -15.16 12.28 10.19
N LEU A 65 -15.22 11.10 9.57
CA LEU A 65 -14.10 10.55 8.82
C LEU A 65 -13.84 11.37 7.55
N LEU A 66 -14.89 11.78 6.83
CA LEU A 66 -14.75 12.63 5.65
C LEU A 66 -14.14 14.00 5.99
N GLU A 67 -14.55 14.62 7.10
CA GLU A 67 -13.96 15.85 7.61
C GLU A 67 -12.48 15.69 7.95
N THR A 68 -12.10 14.60 8.62
CA THR A 68 -10.70 14.30 8.93
C THR A 68 -9.86 14.19 7.66
N LEU A 69 -10.32 13.44 6.66
CA LEU A 69 -9.61 13.32 5.37
C LEU A 69 -9.44 14.66 4.67
N MET A 70 -10.50 15.49 4.66
CA MET A 70 -10.46 16.83 4.08
C MET A 70 -9.43 17.72 4.80
N GLN A 71 -9.37 17.63 6.13
CA GLN A 71 -8.40 18.38 6.93
C GLN A 71 -6.97 17.92 6.68
N GLU A 72 -6.71 16.61 6.71
CA GLU A 72 -5.38 16.03 6.52
C GLU A 72 -4.83 16.32 5.12
N ASP A 73 -5.67 16.24 4.09
CA ASP A 73 -5.28 16.52 2.71
C ASP A 73 -5.32 18.03 2.35
N GLY A 74 -5.76 18.89 3.26
CA GLY A 74 -5.93 20.32 3.01
C GLY A 74 -6.96 20.62 1.90
N ARG A 75 -7.97 19.76 1.71
CA ARG A 75 -8.99 19.84 0.66
C ARG A 75 -10.37 20.12 1.20
N LYS A 76 -11.24 20.70 0.37
CA LYS A 76 -12.64 21.05 0.74
C LYS A 76 -13.69 20.45 -0.19
N ASN A 77 -13.27 19.73 -1.22
CA ASN A 77 -14.13 19.28 -2.32
C ASN A 77 -14.38 17.75 -2.33
N TYR A 78 -13.99 17.03 -1.29
CA TYR A 78 -14.36 15.62 -1.13
C TYR A 78 -15.86 15.51 -0.87
N ARG A 79 -16.51 14.53 -1.50
CA ARG A 79 -17.95 14.28 -1.32
C ARG A 79 -18.18 12.79 -1.17
N ALA A 80 -18.95 12.41 -0.16
CA ALA A 80 -19.43 11.05 0.01
C ALA A 80 -20.14 10.57 -1.26
N TYR A 81 -19.93 9.31 -1.62
CA TYR A 81 -20.60 8.66 -2.73
C TYR A 81 -21.13 7.30 -2.28
N MET A 82 -22.40 7.03 -2.54
CA MET A 82 -22.97 5.70 -2.39
C MET A 82 -23.01 5.05 -3.77
N PRO A 83 -22.28 3.96 -4.01
CA PRO A 83 -22.38 3.22 -5.26
C PRO A 83 -23.78 2.66 -5.48
N ASN A 84 -24.18 2.57 -6.75
CA ASN A 84 -25.42 1.91 -7.13
C ASN A 84 -25.28 0.37 -7.12
N GLU A 85 -26.37 -0.36 -7.30
CA GLU A 85 -26.39 -1.83 -7.26
C GLU A 85 -25.34 -2.48 -8.19
N LYS A 86 -25.18 -1.98 -9.42
CA LYS A 86 -24.20 -2.54 -10.38
C LYS A 86 -22.76 -2.31 -9.92
N GLU A 87 -22.49 -1.17 -9.30
CA GLU A 87 -21.16 -0.87 -8.77
C GLU A 87 -20.87 -1.70 -7.51
N ILE A 88 -21.87 -1.94 -6.66
CA ILE A 88 -21.77 -2.84 -5.50
C ILE A 88 -21.49 -4.28 -5.96
N GLU A 89 -22.20 -4.75 -6.99
CA GLU A 89 -21.96 -6.06 -7.61
C GLU A 89 -20.54 -6.15 -8.18
N LEU A 90 -20.08 -5.13 -8.90
CA LEU A 90 -18.71 -5.07 -9.44
C LEU A 90 -17.66 -5.18 -8.32
N VAL A 91 -17.85 -4.47 -7.20
CA VAL A 91 -16.97 -4.60 -6.04
C VAL A 91 -16.99 -6.03 -5.51
N ALA A 92 -18.17 -6.61 -5.30
CA ALA A 92 -18.28 -7.99 -4.82
C ALA A 92 -17.63 -9.01 -5.77
N GLU A 93 -17.71 -8.80 -7.08
CA GLU A 93 -17.02 -9.63 -8.09
C GLU A 93 -15.49 -9.50 -7.98
N TYR A 94 -14.97 -8.28 -7.87
CA TYR A 94 -13.53 -8.06 -7.81
C TYR A 94 -12.92 -8.58 -6.50
N PHE A 95 -13.67 -8.54 -5.40
CA PHE A 95 -13.25 -9.18 -4.15
C PHE A 95 -13.04 -10.70 -4.29
N LYS A 96 -13.79 -11.39 -5.17
CA LYS A 96 -13.59 -12.83 -5.42
C LYS A 96 -12.26 -13.13 -6.10
N LEU A 97 -11.74 -12.15 -6.86
CA LEU A 97 -10.49 -12.27 -7.60
C LEU A 97 -9.25 -12.15 -6.70
N LEU A 98 -9.36 -11.51 -5.54
CA LEU A 98 -8.22 -11.28 -4.64
C LEU A 98 -7.53 -12.60 -4.21
N PRO A 99 -6.23 -12.55 -3.84
CA PRO A 99 -5.51 -13.72 -3.34
C PRO A 99 -6.24 -14.40 -2.17
N PRO A 100 -6.19 -15.74 -2.04
CA PRO A 100 -6.93 -16.48 -1.01
C PRO A 100 -6.69 -15.99 0.42
N PHE A 101 -5.42 -15.78 0.80
CA PHE A 101 -5.08 -15.25 2.13
C PHE A 101 -5.69 -13.86 2.34
N THR A 102 -5.56 -12.99 1.34
CA THR A 102 -6.13 -11.63 1.35
C THR A 102 -7.64 -11.67 1.53
N LYS A 103 -8.37 -12.52 0.77
CA LYS A 103 -9.83 -12.67 0.92
C LYS A 103 -10.23 -13.05 2.34
N LYS A 104 -9.54 -14.05 2.92
CA LYS A 104 -9.78 -14.50 4.29
C LYS A 104 -9.56 -13.37 5.28
N LEU A 105 -8.46 -12.63 5.14
CA LEU A 105 -8.15 -11.49 6.00
C LEU A 105 -9.23 -10.42 5.91
N LEU A 106 -9.59 -9.97 4.70
CA LEU A 106 -10.58 -8.92 4.50
C LEU A 106 -11.96 -9.34 5.02
N GLN A 107 -12.36 -10.60 4.85
CA GLN A 107 -13.62 -11.10 5.43
C GLN A 107 -13.65 -10.92 6.95
N GLN A 108 -12.51 -11.13 7.63
CA GLN A 108 -12.40 -11.04 9.08
C GLN A 108 -12.18 -9.62 9.61
N LYS A 109 -11.48 -8.77 8.85
CA LYS A 109 -10.91 -7.51 9.37
C LYS A 109 -11.39 -6.25 8.66
N LEU A 110 -11.88 -6.34 7.42
CA LEU A 110 -12.38 -5.17 6.70
C LEU A 110 -13.80 -4.84 7.15
N PHE A 111 -14.03 -3.70 7.78
CA PHE A 111 -15.36 -3.32 8.29
C PHE A 111 -16.10 -2.30 7.42
N GLY A 112 -15.39 -1.56 6.57
CA GLY A 112 -15.97 -0.48 5.77
C GLY A 112 -15.31 -0.31 4.41
N ILE A 113 -16.12 -0.03 3.39
CA ILE A 113 -15.68 0.40 2.07
C ILE A 113 -16.44 1.68 1.74
N TYR A 114 -15.68 2.76 1.52
CA TYR A 114 -16.23 4.10 1.38
C TYR A 114 -15.80 4.70 0.06
N PHE A 115 -16.76 5.14 -0.76
CA PHE A 115 -16.45 5.83 -1.99
C PHE A 115 -16.51 7.34 -1.81
N VAL A 116 -15.49 8.04 -2.32
CA VAL A 116 -15.34 9.49 -2.18
C VAL A 116 -15.06 10.11 -3.54
N ASN A 117 -15.92 11.04 -3.96
CA ASN A 117 -15.68 11.87 -5.14
C ASN A 117 -14.56 12.86 -4.87
N ASN A 118 -13.73 13.11 -5.89
CA ASN A 118 -12.60 14.04 -5.88
C ASN A 118 -11.48 13.71 -4.87
N TYR A 119 -11.44 12.48 -4.35
CA TYR A 119 -10.36 12.03 -3.49
C TYR A 119 -9.00 12.23 -4.19
N ILE A 120 -7.97 12.69 -3.47
CA ILE A 120 -6.68 13.04 -4.09
C ILE A 120 -5.96 11.82 -4.65
N ALA A 121 -6.02 10.70 -3.92
CA ALA A 121 -5.47 9.43 -4.33
C ALA A 121 -6.50 8.60 -5.11
N ASN A 122 -6.06 7.45 -5.64
CA ASN A 122 -6.98 6.46 -6.23
C ASN A 122 -7.71 5.66 -5.15
N GLY A 123 -7.08 5.45 -4.01
CA GLY A 123 -7.67 4.88 -2.80
C GLY A 123 -6.69 4.93 -1.65
N GLY A 124 -7.10 4.39 -0.51
CA GLY A 124 -6.29 4.25 0.69
C GLY A 124 -6.89 3.24 1.65
N ALA A 125 -6.03 2.48 2.32
CA ALA A 125 -6.34 1.65 3.47
C ALA A 125 -6.06 2.43 4.76
N ASP A 126 -6.99 2.35 5.72
CA ASP A 126 -6.74 2.85 7.06
C ASP A 126 -7.43 1.96 8.11
N PHE A 127 -7.24 2.24 9.40
CA PHE A 127 -7.61 1.34 10.49
C PHE A 127 -8.37 2.00 11.64
N ALA A 128 -9.12 1.16 12.34
CA ALA A 128 -9.64 1.39 13.67
C ALA A 128 -9.20 0.24 14.59
N ILE A 129 -9.27 0.47 15.90
CA ILE A 129 -9.01 -0.53 16.93
C ILE A 129 -10.29 -0.84 17.70
N ASP A 130 -10.44 -2.09 18.15
CA ASP A 130 -11.51 -2.48 19.06
C ASP A 130 -11.12 -2.28 20.54
N SER A 131 -12.04 -2.59 21.45
CA SER A 131 -11.82 -2.58 22.90
C SER A 131 -10.66 -3.46 23.39
N LYS A 132 -10.22 -4.44 22.61
CA LYS A 132 -9.06 -5.31 22.87
C LYS A 132 -7.78 -4.81 22.21
N ASN A 133 -7.84 -3.68 21.51
CA ASN A 133 -6.78 -3.08 20.72
C ASN A 133 -6.38 -3.91 19.49
N ASP A 134 -7.26 -4.79 19.01
CA ASP A 134 -7.07 -5.47 17.74
C ASP A 134 -7.36 -4.50 16.59
N PHE A 135 -6.51 -4.55 15.56
CA PHE A 135 -6.67 -3.72 14.36
C PHE A 135 -7.74 -4.29 13.43
N TYR A 136 -8.51 -3.38 12.84
CA TYR A 136 -9.50 -3.62 11.79
C TYR A 136 -9.41 -2.51 10.76
N TYR A 137 -9.79 -2.80 9.52
CA TYR A 137 -9.47 -1.93 8.39
C TYR A 137 -10.71 -1.41 7.68
N PHE A 138 -10.55 -0.27 7.02
CA PHE A 138 -11.50 0.23 6.04
C PHE A 138 -10.78 0.72 4.79
N LEU A 139 -11.52 0.79 3.70
CA LEU A 139 -11.06 1.31 2.41
C LEU A 139 -11.74 2.65 2.11
N ILE A 140 -10.97 3.61 1.63
CA ILE A 140 -11.46 4.82 0.98
C ILE A 140 -11.09 4.71 -0.50
N LEU A 141 -12.07 4.75 -1.38
CA LEU A 141 -11.89 4.55 -2.82
C LEU A 141 -12.36 5.77 -3.60
N ASN A 142 -11.53 6.23 -4.53
CA ASN A 142 -11.94 7.27 -5.46
C ASN A 142 -12.97 6.70 -6.45
N THR A 143 -14.06 7.41 -6.70
CA THR A 143 -15.11 6.96 -7.66
C THR A 143 -14.59 6.80 -9.09
N ASN A 144 -13.45 7.41 -9.44
CA ASN A 144 -12.79 7.19 -10.73
C ASN A 144 -12.32 5.74 -10.93
N THR A 145 -12.09 4.99 -9.84
CA THR A 145 -11.69 3.57 -9.90
C THR A 145 -12.78 2.69 -10.52
N LEU A 146 -14.06 3.10 -10.41
CA LEU A 146 -15.21 2.41 -11.01
C LEU A 146 -15.37 2.68 -12.51
N LYS A 147 -14.67 3.68 -13.04
CA LYS A 147 -14.90 4.21 -14.40
C LYS A 147 -13.72 4.02 -15.33
N LYS A 148 -12.50 4.19 -14.82
CA LYS A 148 -11.27 4.03 -15.59
C LYS A 148 -10.92 2.54 -15.71
N SER A 149 -10.41 2.12 -16.86
CA SER A 149 -9.77 0.81 -16.96
C SER A 149 -8.58 0.70 -16.00
N PHE A 150 -8.14 -0.51 -15.69
CA PHE A 150 -6.92 -0.75 -14.91
C PHE A 150 -5.75 0.01 -15.55
N SER A 151 -5.55 -0.20 -16.86
CA SER A 151 -4.51 0.44 -17.68
C SER A 151 -4.55 1.97 -17.58
N ASP A 152 -5.73 2.59 -17.73
CA ASP A 152 -5.85 4.05 -17.68
C ASP A 152 -5.54 4.61 -16.30
N LEU A 153 -5.98 3.91 -15.25
CA LEU A 153 -5.77 4.35 -13.87
C LEU A 153 -4.27 4.32 -13.52
N VAL A 154 -3.58 3.20 -13.79
CA VAL A 154 -2.14 3.11 -13.51
C VAL A 154 -1.31 3.97 -14.44
N THR A 155 -1.71 4.13 -15.71
CA THR A 155 -1.08 5.09 -16.64
C THR A 155 -1.19 6.51 -16.10
N SER A 156 -2.36 6.92 -15.61
CA SER A 156 -2.54 8.27 -15.05
C SER A 156 -1.73 8.49 -13.77
N LYS A 157 -1.57 7.44 -12.94
CA LYS A 157 -0.68 7.46 -11.77
C LYS A 157 0.77 7.68 -12.19
N ASP A 158 1.30 6.87 -13.09
CA ASP A 158 2.71 6.98 -13.49
C ASP A 158 2.99 8.28 -14.25
N ARG A 159 2.09 8.69 -15.16
CA ARG A 159 2.18 9.98 -15.86
C ARG A 159 2.25 11.18 -14.93
N SER A 160 1.69 11.10 -13.72
CA SER A 160 1.76 12.19 -12.74
C SER A 160 3.18 12.51 -12.24
N ASN A 161 4.16 11.64 -12.55
CA ASN A 161 5.58 11.87 -12.28
C ASN A 161 6.29 12.66 -13.40
N PHE A 162 5.64 12.84 -14.55
CA PHE A 162 6.26 13.44 -15.73
C PHE A 162 5.64 14.79 -16.09
N VAL A 163 6.49 15.73 -16.50
CA VAL A 163 6.11 17.02 -17.09
C VAL A 163 6.08 16.85 -18.61
N ASP A 164 4.96 17.23 -19.22
CA ASP A 164 4.88 17.34 -20.68
C ASP A 164 5.80 18.46 -21.16
N ASP A 165 6.77 18.11 -22.01
CA ASP A 165 7.75 19.02 -22.59
C ASP A 165 7.55 19.23 -24.09
N SER A 166 6.34 18.96 -24.59
CA SER A 166 5.90 19.17 -25.98
C SER A 166 6.75 18.39 -27.00
N THR A 167 7.38 17.30 -26.60
CA THR A 167 8.20 16.46 -27.50
C THR A 167 7.39 15.45 -28.31
N GLY A 168 6.05 15.46 -28.17
CA GLY A 168 5.15 14.50 -28.81
C GLY A 168 5.23 13.10 -28.21
N ARG A 169 5.89 12.95 -27.05
CA ARG A 169 5.96 11.69 -26.33
C ARG A 169 4.74 11.46 -25.45
N THR A 170 4.38 10.20 -25.26
CA THR A 170 3.36 9.79 -24.28
C THR A 170 3.78 8.50 -23.58
N LEU A 171 3.12 8.18 -22.48
CA LEU A 171 3.34 7.00 -21.67
C LEU A 171 2.03 6.23 -21.54
N ALA A 172 2.08 4.92 -21.72
CA ALA A 172 0.99 4.01 -21.38
C ALA A 172 1.52 2.77 -20.64
N LEU A 173 0.73 2.30 -19.68
CA LEU A 173 0.93 1.02 -19.00
C LEU A 173 -0.20 0.08 -19.47
N ASN A 174 0.14 -0.89 -20.30
CA ASN A 174 -0.79 -1.90 -20.79
C ASN A 174 -0.98 -2.99 -19.74
N CYS A 175 -2.13 -2.97 -19.08
CA CYS A 175 -2.57 -3.92 -18.06
C CYS A 175 -3.77 -4.78 -18.52
N GLY A 176 -4.03 -4.81 -19.83
CA GLY A 176 -5.26 -5.37 -20.41
C GLY A 176 -6.46 -4.42 -20.33
N ASP A 177 -7.58 -4.87 -20.87
CA ASP A 177 -8.84 -4.14 -20.98
C ASP A 177 -9.98 -4.75 -20.15
N LYS A 178 -9.76 -5.92 -19.56
CA LYS A 178 -10.78 -6.71 -18.85
C LYS A 178 -11.24 -6.08 -17.55
N TYR A 179 -10.36 -5.37 -16.84
CA TYR A 179 -10.61 -4.91 -15.49
C TYR A 179 -10.60 -3.39 -15.37
N PHE A 180 -11.42 -2.85 -14.48
CA PHE A 180 -11.38 -1.46 -14.06
C PHE A 180 -10.25 -1.20 -13.06
N GLY A 181 -9.90 0.07 -12.87
CA GLY A 181 -8.94 0.53 -11.87
C GLY A 181 -9.34 0.18 -10.44
N LEU A 182 -10.60 -0.20 -10.21
CA LEU A 182 -11.07 -0.80 -8.96
C LEU A 182 -10.25 -2.06 -8.60
N LEU A 183 -9.91 -2.92 -9.55
CA LEU A 183 -9.15 -4.14 -9.22
C LEU A 183 -7.72 -3.80 -8.77
N TYR A 184 -7.08 -2.86 -9.46
CA TYR A 184 -5.76 -2.35 -9.08
C TYR A 184 -5.77 -1.87 -7.62
N ILE A 185 -6.72 -1.00 -7.26
CA ILE A 185 -6.72 -0.41 -5.92
C ILE A 185 -7.09 -1.43 -4.84
N LEU A 186 -7.99 -2.38 -5.14
CA LEU A 186 -8.31 -3.45 -4.20
C LEU A 186 -7.10 -4.35 -3.94
N LEU A 187 -6.34 -4.72 -4.99
CA LEU A 187 -5.10 -5.51 -4.84
C LEU A 187 -4.04 -4.74 -4.05
N HIS A 188 -3.82 -3.47 -4.38
CA HIS A 188 -2.79 -2.63 -3.78
C HIS A 188 -3.07 -2.36 -2.30
N GLU A 189 -4.24 -1.81 -1.98
CA GLU A 189 -4.56 -1.42 -0.60
C GLU A 189 -4.72 -2.63 0.32
N SER A 190 -5.26 -3.74 -0.20
CA SER A 190 -5.35 -4.97 0.60
C SER A 190 -3.98 -5.61 0.85
N ALA A 191 -2.99 -5.39 -0.02
CA ALA A 191 -1.62 -5.80 0.26
C ALA A 191 -1.05 -5.05 1.47
N HIS A 192 -1.31 -3.75 1.61
CA HIS A 192 -0.92 -3.03 2.84
C HIS A 192 -1.59 -3.64 4.09
N MET A 193 -2.87 -3.97 4.03
CA MET A 193 -3.56 -4.64 5.15
C MET A 193 -2.92 -5.99 5.50
N VAL A 194 -2.57 -6.80 4.49
CA VAL A 194 -1.84 -8.04 4.69
C VAL A 194 -0.49 -7.79 5.35
N ASP A 195 0.25 -6.79 4.86
CA ASP A 195 1.56 -6.42 5.40
C ASP A 195 1.47 -6.02 6.87
N TYR A 196 0.46 -5.23 7.24
CA TYR A 196 0.24 -4.88 8.64
C TYR A 196 -0.07 -6.09 9.53
N GLU A 197 -0.63 -7.16 8.97
CA GLU A 197 -1.06 -8.33 9.73
C GLU A 197 0.05 -9.35 9.93
N ILE A 198 0.89 -9.56 8.93
CA ILE A 198 1.95 -10.59 8.99
C ILE A 198 3.37 -10.02 8.90
N GLN A 199 3.51 -8.70 8.78
CA GLN A 199 4.78 -7.96 8.80
C GLN A 199 5.77 -8.45 7.72
N VAL A 200 5.36 -8.38 6.44
CA VAL A 200 6.24 -8.70 5.30
C VAL A 200 7.34 -7.64 5.21
N THR A 201 7.01 -6.38 5.47
CA THR A 201 7.93 -5.25 5.59
C THR A 201 7.91 -4.72 7.03
N PRO A 202 8.94 -3.97 7.46
CA PRO A 202 8.85 -3.26 8.73
C PRO A 202 7.67 -2.27 8.74
N TYR A 203 7.03 -2.14 9.89
CA TYR A 203 5.83 -1.32 10.01
C TYR A 203 6.08 0.14 9.66
N LEU A 204 5.22 0.68 8.78
CA LEU A 204 5.20 2.09 8.40
C LEU A 204 4.73 2.99 9.55
N PHE A 205 3.75 2.51 10.32
CA PHE A 205 3.09 3.26 11.37
C PHE A 205 3.60 2.85 12.76
N LYS A 206 3.90 3.84 13.59
CA LYS A 206 4.36 3.65 14.98
C LYS A 206 3.32 2.92 15.83
N GLU A 207 2.05 3.07 15.50
CA GLU A 207 0.91 2.45 16.17
C GLU A 207 1.02 0.93 16.14
N PHE A 208 1.34 0.37 14.97
CA PHE A 208 1.52 -1.08 14.81
C PHE A 208 2.77 -1.56 15.55
N LYS A 209 3.89 -0.83 15.45
CA LYS A 209 5.14 -1.14 16.17
C LYS A 209 4.89 -1.27 17.68
N LEU A 210 4.22 -0.27 18.26
CA LEU A 210 3.99 -0.18 19.70
C LEU A 210 2.90 -1.13 20.20
N LEU A 211 1.82 -1.34 19.43
CA LEU A 211 0.69 -2.15 19.89
C LEU A 211 0.88 -3.65 19.65
N LYS A 212 1.55 -4.03 18.55
CA LYS A 212 1.87 -5.44 18.27
C LYS A 212 3.13 -5.93 18.97
N GLY A 213 4.00 -5.01 19.43
CA GLY A 213 5.19 -5.34 20.22
C GLY A 213 6.29 -6.08 19.45
N ILE A 214 6.19 -6.12 18.12
CA ILE A 214 7.17 -6.73 17.23
C ILE A 214 7.59 -5.66 16.21
N ASP A 215 8.85 -5.25 16.26
CA ASP A 215 9.41 -4.29 15.32
C ASP A 215 10.75 -4.81 14.79
N PHE A 216 10.82 -5.05 13.49
CA PHE A 216 12.05 -5.41 12.81
C PHE A 216 12.55 -4.19 12.05
N GLU A 217 13.81 -3.80 12.25
CA GLU A 217 14.43 -2.78 11.40
C GLU A 217 14.55 -3.23 9.93
N SER A 218 14.49 -4.54 9.67
CA SER A 218 14.53 -5.10 8.32
C SER A 218 13.97 -6.54 8.26
N THR A 219 13.24 -6.86 7.20
CA THR A 219 12.66 -8.19 6.94
C THR A 219 13.37 -8.91 5.80
N ALA A 220 13.06 -10.19 5.56
CA ALA A 220 13.59 -10.92 4.40
C ALA A 220 13.22 -10.24 3.07
N PHE A 221 12.05 -9.59 3.01
CA PHE A 221 11.61 -8.83 1.85
C PHE A 221 12.47 -7.59 1.61
N THR A 222 12.86 -6.85 2.66
CA THR A 222 13.50 -5.53 2.50
C THR A 222 15.03 -5.55 2.53
N ARG A 223 15.64 -6.46 3.30
CA ARG A 223 17.08 -6.44 3.66
C ARG A 223 18.07 -6.36 2.50
N ASN A 224 17.68 -6.86 1.33
CA ASN A 224 18.54 -6.89 0.14
C ASN A 224 18.28 -5.75 -0.84
N PHE A 225 17.21 -4.97 -0.66
CA PHE A 225 16.79 -3.96 -1.65
C PHE A 225 16.64 -2.55 -1.06
N TRP A 226 16.43 -2.45 0.25
CA TRP A 226 16.21 -1.20 0.96
C TRP A 226 17.29 -0.96 2.02
N GLU A 227 17.73 0.29 2.12
CA GLU A 227 18.61 0.81 3.19
C GLU A 227 17.76 1.41 4.31
N THR A 228 16.76 2.22 3.95
CA THR A 228 15.76 2.79 4.86
C THR A 228 14.38 2.72 4.22
N LEU A 229 13.33 3.10 4.95
CA LEU A 229 11.96 3.15 4.44
C LEU A 229 11.84 3.81 3.06
N TRP A 230 12.54 4.92 2.83
CA TRP A 230 12.43 5.75 1.62
C TRP A 230 13.64 5.62 0.68
N THR A 231 14.66 4.86 1.08
CA THR A 231 15.95 4.81 0.37
C THR A 231 16.29 3.38 -0.01
N PRO A 232 16.36 3.05 -1.30
CA PRO A 232 16.80 1.75 -1.77
C PRO A 232 18.31 1.62 -1.52
N LYS A 233 18.84 0.41 -1.63
CA LYS A 233 20.29 0.23 -1.64
C LYS A 233 20.94 0.99 -2.80
N LYS A 234 22.20 1.40 -2.60
CA LYS A 234 22.94 2.29 -3.49
C LYS A 234 22.99 1.77 -4.94
N GLU A 235 23.15 0.46 -5.12
CA GLU A 235 23.15 -0.21 -6.42
C GLU A 235 21.83 -0.06 -7.20
N TYR A 236 20.73 0.24 -6.52
CA TYR A 236 19.41 0.45 -7.11
C TYR A 236 18.99 1.91 -7.14
N LYS A 237 19.86 2.83 -6.69
CA LYS A 237 19.64 4.28 -6.78
C LYS A 237 20.18 4.79 -8.12
N TYR A 238 19.29 5.25 -8.99
CA TYR A 238 19.63 5.81 -10.30
C TYR A 238 19.51 7.35 -10.35
N PRO A 239 20.12 8.03 -11.33
CA PRO A 239 20.21 9.50 -11.37
C PRO A 239 18.88 10.24 -11.25
N LEU A 240 17.79 9.70 -11.80
CA LEU A 240 16.46 10.32 -11.76
C LEU A 240 15.66 9.98 -10.48
N TRP A 241 16.25 9.23 -9.54
CA TRP A 241 15.58 8.77 -8.32
C TRP A 241 15.01 9.91 -7.47
N ASP A 242 15.81 10.96 -7.24
CA ASP A 242 15.46 12.06 -6.34
C ASP A 242 14.45 13.04 -6.98
N MET A 243 14.04 12.80 -8.24
CA MET A 243 13.12 13.65 -9.00
C MET A 243 11.68 13.09 -9.05
N LYS A 244 11.43 11.91 -8.49
CA LYS A 244 10.11 11.29 -8.50
C LYS A 244 9.11 12.09 -7.65
N SER A 245 7.86 12.16 -8.12
CA SER A 245 6.74 12.79 -7.41
C SER A 245 5.45 12.12 -7.89
N VAL A 246 4.67 11.55 -6.99
CA VAL A 246 3.39 10.93 -7.34
C VAL A 246 2.24 11.88 -6.99
N TYR A 247 1.19 11.92 -7.83
CA TYR A 247 0.00 12.75 -7.63
C TYR A 247 0.29 14.27 -7.44
N GLY A 248 1.45 14.74 -7.89
CA GLY A 248 1.91 16.11 -7.71
C GLY A 248 2.39 16.45 -6.29
N LEU A 249 2.53 15.45 -5.40
CA LEU A 249 3.08 15.63 -4.06
C LEU A 249 4.58 15.98 -4.10
N GLY A 250 5.11 16.66 -3.09
CA GLY A 250 6.55 16.99 -3.05
C GLY A 250 7.03 18.05 -4.06
N GLY A 251 6.11 18.91 -4.51
CA GLY A 251 6.39 20.03 -5.42
C GLY A 251 6.12 19.75 -6.89
N GLY A 252 5.43 18.66 -7.21
CA GLY A 252 5.02 18.33 -8.58
C GLY A 252 6.03 17.47 -9.34
N ALA A 253 5.60 17.01 -10.52
CA ALA A 253 6.44 16.30 -11.47
C ALA A 253 7.69 17.11 -11.84
N LYS A 254 8.86 16.46 -11.83
CA LYS A 254 10.15 17.09 -12.19
C LYS A 254 10.84 16.41 -13.36
N ILE A 255 10.42 15.19 -13.70
CA ILE A 255 11.00 14.39 -14.77
C ILE A 255 10.32 14.82 -16.08
N LYS A 256 11.06 15.15 -17.12
CA LYS A 256 10.45 15.47 -18.41
C LYS A 256 9.98 14.20 -19.09
N LEU A 257 8.89 14.27 -19.85
CA LEU A 257 8.38 13.13 -20.60
C LEU A 257 9.38 12.63 -21.68
N SER A 258 10.24 13.52 -22.19
CA SER A 258 11.42 13.14 -22.99
C SER A 258 12.43 12.22 -22.31
N GLN A 259 12.42 12.16 -20.98
CA GLN A 259 13.31 11.31 -20.19
C GLN A 259 12.66 9.98 -19.81
N ALA A 260 11.41 9.71 -20.23
CA ALA A 260 10.69 8.49 -19.85
C ALA A 260 11.43 7.21 -20.28
N GLU A 261 12.02 7.18 -21.48
CA GLU A 261 12.78 6.03 -21.99
C GLU A 261 13.99 5.73 -21.10
N GLU A 262 14.81 6.77 -20.81
CA GLU A 262 15.96 6.66 -19.91
C GLU A 262 15.54 6.25 -18.50
N PHE A 263 14.44 6.81 -18.01
CA PHE A 263 13.91 6.48 -16.69
C PHE A 263 13.53 5.00 -16.59
N TYR A 264 12.77 4.48 -17.56
CA TYR A 264 12.34 3.08 -17.53
C TYR A 264 13.49 2.11 -17.85
N ASP A 265 14.48 2.52 -18.65
CA ASP A 265 15.72 1.77 -18.80
C ASP A 265 16.47 1.65 -17.45
N GLN A 266 16.54 2.72 -16.66
CA GLN A 266 17.10 2.68 -15.31
C GLN A 266 16.27 1.79 -14.37
N LEU A 267 14.94 1.89 -14.41
CA LEU A 267 14.05 1.03 -13.62
C LEU A 267 14.23 -0.46 -13.98
N SER A 268 14.45 -0.77 -15.27
CA SER A 268 14.68 -2.15 -15.75
C SER A 268 15.95 -2.80 -15.19
N LYS A 269 16.86 -2.00 -14.63
CA LYS A 269 18.09 -2.47 -13.96
C LYS A 269 17.91 -2.61 -12.44
N SER A 270 16.69 -2.44 -11.93
CA SER A 270 16.34 -2.48 -10.51
C SER A 270 15.42 -3.67 -10.18
N PRO A 271 15.23 -4.01 -8.88
CA PRO A 271 14.28 -5.03 -8.43
C PRO A 271 12.82 -4.55 -8.37
N PHE A 272 12.53 -3.29 -8.70
CA PHE A 272 11.21 -2.69 -8.54
C PHE A 272 10.34 -2.90 -9.79
N CYS A 273 9.12 -3.41 -9.60
CA CYS A 273 8.23 -3.74 -10.71
C CYS A 273 7.58 -2.50 -11.33
N THR A 274 7.45 -1.40 -10.58
CA THR A 274 6.90 -0.13 -11.07
C THR A 274 7.71 1.06 -10.56
N LEU A 275 7.49 2.23 -11.16
CA LEU A 275 7.99 3.50 -10.64
C LEU A 275 7.53 3.75 -9.19
N TYR A 276 6.27 3.42 -8.89
CA TYR A 276 5.68 3.63 -7.56
C TYR A 276 6.24 2.66 -6.51
N ALA A 277 6.53 1.41 -6.89
CA ALA A 277 7.21 0.43 -6.05
C ALA A 277 8.58 0.93 -5.56
N SER A 278 9.16 1.89 -6.28
CA SER A 278 10.42 2.52 -5.93
C SER A 278 10.26 3.71 -4.95
N PHE A 279 9.10 3.97 -4.34
CA PHE A 279 8.97 5.09 -3.40
C PHE A 279 9.34 4.70 -1.96
N ASN A 280 8.81 3.57 -1.50
CA ASN A 280 9.13 2.99 -0.20
C ASN A 280 8.90 1.48 -0.20
N TRP A 281 9.39 0.79 0.83
CA TRP A 281 9.26 -0.67 0.90
C TRP A 281 7.81 -1.17 0.97
N GLY A 282 6.86 -0.35 1.40
CA GLY A 282 5.47 -0.74 1.59
C GLY A 282 4.76 -0.77 0.24
N ASP A 283 4.93 0.32 -0.52
CA ASP A 283 4.47 0.40 -1.90
C ASP A 283 5.17 -0.65 -2.78
N ASP A 284 6.44 -0.96 -2.52
CA ASP A 284 7.17 -2.04 -3.19
C ASP A 284 6.47 -3.39 -3.03
N PHE A 285 6.11 -3.76 -1.80
CA PHE A 285 5.35 -4.98 -1.54
C PHE A 285 3.95 -4.94 -2.18
N ALA A 286 3.23 -3.82 -2.05
CA ALA A 286 1.88 -3.69 -2.57
C ALA A 286 1.84 -3.76 -4.11
N GLU A 287 2.76 -3.10 -4.80
CA GLU A 287 2.88 -3.14 -6.26
C GLU A 287 3.34 -4.52 -6.73
N LEU A 288 4.36 -5.12 -6.10
CA LEU A 288 4.82 -6.47 -6.50
C LEU A 288 3.70 -7.51 -6.34
N SER A 289 2.96 -7.46 -5.24
CA SER A 289 1.78 -8.31 -5.00
C SER A 289 0.70 -8.11 -6.08
N THR A 290 0.39 -6.84 -6.39
CA THR A 290 -0.64 -6.44 -7.36
C THR A 290 -0.31 -6.93 -8.76
N PHE A 291 0.88 -6.62 -9.26
CA PHE A 291 1.26 -6.93 -10.64
C PHE A 291 1.58 -8.41 -10.82
N TYR A 292 2.15 -9.09 -9.82
CA TYR A 292 2.25 -10.56 -9.85
C TYR A 292 0.88 -11.23 -9.93
N HIS A 293 -0.09 -10.78 -9.13
CA HIS A 293 -1.44 -11.34 -9.19
C HIS A 293 -2.09 -11.08 -10.55
N LEU A 294 -2.00 -9.84 -11.06
CA LEU A 294 -2.52 -9.45 -12.36
C LEU A 294 -1.96 -10.32 -13.50
N THR A 295 -0.65 -10.53 -13.55
CA THR A 295 -0.02 -11.27 -14.64
C THR A 295 -0.13 -12.78 -14.46
N GLU A 296 0.32 -13.31 -13.33
CA GLU A 296 0.49 -14.75 -13.15
C GLU A 296 -0.78 -15.47 -12.71
N LYS A 297 -1.75 -14.76 -12.10
CA LYS A 297 -3.01 -15.36 -11.63
C LYS A 297 -4.19 -15.00 -12.49
N LEU A 298 -4.23 -13.79 -13.05
CA LEU A 298 -5.32 -13.32 -13.89
C LEU A 298 -4.98 -13.30 -15.40
N GLY A 299 -3.75 -13.61 -15.77
CA GLY A 299 -3.31 -13.75 -17.16
C GLY A 299 -3.39 -12.46 -17.97
N GLN A 300 -3.36 -11.29 -17.31
CA GLN A 300 -3.36 -10.00 -18.00
C GLN A 300 -1.92 -9.55 -18.28
N PRO A 301 -1.67 -8.75 -19.33
CA PRO A 301 -0.34 -8.23 -19.57
C PRO A 301 0.04 -7.20 -18.50
N PHE A 302 1.34 -6.92 -18.39
CA PHE A 302 1.85 -5.71 -17.76
C PHE A 302 3.07 -5.21 -18.54
N GLU A 303 2.85 -4.23 -19.42
CA GLU A 303 3.90 -3.64 -20.24
C GLU A 303 3.89 -2.12 -20.14
N ILE A 304 5.07 -1.54 -19.88
CA ILE A 304 5.32 -0.11 -19.88
C ILE A 304 5.75 0.28 -21.30
N GLN A 305 5.06 1.25 -21.89
CA GLN A 305 5.27 1.70 -23.27
C GLN A 305 5.47 3.21 -23.32
N VAL A 306 6.56 3.64 -23.97
CA VAL A 306 6.75 5.05 -24.33
C VAL A 306 6.50 5.19 -25.83
N PHE A 307 5.68 6.17 -26.17
CA PHE A 307 5.35 6.48 -27.56
C PHE A 307 5.97 7.81 -27.96
N LYS A 308 6.19 8.00 -29.26
CA LYS A 308 6.41 9.30 -29.89
C LYS A 308 5.59 9.36 -31.17
N ASN A 309 4.67 10.31 -31.25
CA ASN A 309 3.75 10.44 -32.39
C ASN A 309 3.06 9.10 -32.73
N ASP A 310 2.49 8.44 -31.70
CA ASP A 310 1.77 7.16 -31.77
C ASP A 310 2.62 5.92 -32.13
N GLU A 311 3.92 6.08 -32.39
CA GLU A 311 4.85 4.96 -32.55
C GLU A 311 5.45 4.57 -31.19
N VAL A 312 5.44 3.28 -30.86
CA VAL A 312 6.11 2.77 -29.65
C VAL A 312 7.62 2.79 -29.86
N ILE A 313 8.31 3.63 -29.10
CA ILE A 313 9.78 3.78 -29.16
C ILE A 313 10.52 3.05 -28.03
N TYR A 314 9.79 2.67 -26.97
CA TYR A 314 10.34 1.87 -25.86
C TYR A 314 9.28 0.95 -25.27
N ARG A 315 9.67 -0.28 -24.92
CA ARG A 315 8.85 -1.27 -24.22
C ARG A 315 9.64 -1.92 -23.09
N TYR A 316 8.98 -2.11 -21.95
CA TYR A 316 9.53 -2.86 -20.83
C TYR A 316 8.43 -3.68 -20.16
N ASN A 317 8.69 -4.98 -19.96
CA ASN A 317 7.83 -5.87 -19.19
C ASN A 317 8.50 -6.17 -17.83
N PRO A 318 8.06 -5.54 -16.74
CA PRO A 318 8.68 -5.73 -15.43
C PRO A 318 8.57 -7.17 -14.90
N MET A 319 7.50 -7.89 -15.24
CA MET A 319 7.30 -9.27 -14.79
C MET A 319 8.14 -10.29 -15.56
N ALA A 320 8.80 -9.88 -16.64
CA ALA A 320 9.84 -10.67 -17.32
C ALA A 320 11.25 -10.40 -16.76
N ASN A 321 11.41 -9.42 -15.87
CA ASN A 321 12.71 -9.06 -15.31
C ASN A 321 13.15 -10.06 -14.23
N LYS A 322 14.38 -10.59 -14.35
CA LYS A 322 14.93 -11.53 -13.36
C LYS A 322 14.99 -10.95 -11.94
N GLN A 323 15.37 -9.68 -11.79
CA GLN A 323 15.50 -9.04 -10.47
C GLN A 323 14.14 -8.87 -9.78
N VAL A 324 13.07 -8.67 -10.56
CA VAL A 324 11.69 -8.61 -10.06
C VAL A 324 11.20 -10.02 -9.74
N THR A 325 11.36 -10.96 -10.67
CA THR A 325 10.83 -12.34 -10.53
C THR A 325 11.50 -13.14 -9.41
N ASP A 326 12.79 -12.91 -9.12
CA ASP A 326 13.50 -13.53 -7.98
C ASP A 326 12.86 -13.21 -6.62
N ARG A 327 12.00 -12.18 -6.56
CA ARG A 327 11.30 -11.71 -5.35
C ARG A 327 9.91 -12.29 -5.18
N ILE A 328 9.33 -12.92 -6.21
CA ILE A 328 7.97 -13.48 -6.18
C ILE A 328 7.80 -14.53 -5.07
N LYS A 329 8.85 -15.26 -4.73
CA LYS A 329 8.86 -16.22 -3.60
C LYS A 329 8.39 -15.63 -2.27
N TYR A 330 8.53 -14.31 -2.07
CA TYR A 330 8.02 -13.65 -0.86
C TYR A 330 6.50 -13.52 -0.84
N LEU A 331 5.81 -13.83 -1.94
CA LEU A 331 4.37 -13.76 -2.10
C LEU A 331 3.69 -15.13 -1.97
N ASP A 332 4.44 -16.23 -1.88
CA ASP A 332 3.89 -17.60 -1.89
C ASP A 332 2.84 -17.81 -0.79
N PHE A 333 3.03 -17.17 0.37
CA PHE A 333 2.10 -17.26 1.49
C PHE A 333 0.69 -16.78 1.13
N LEU A 334 0.54 -15.82 0.19
CA LEU A 334 -0.75 -15.29 -0.25
C LEU A 334 -1.66 -16.38 -0.85
N TYR A 335 -1.05 -17.46 -1.35
CA TYR A 335 -1.70 -18.58 -2.05
C TYR A 335 -1.59 -19.92 -1.32
N SER A 336 -0.83 -19.97 -0.22
CA SER A 336 -0.47 -21.20 0.52
C SER A 336 -1.62 -21.98 1.20
N HIS A 337 -2.88 -21.60 0.95
CA HIS A 337 -4.06 -22.29 1.47
C HIS A 337 -4.95 -22.89 0.36
N GLU A 338 -4.51 -22.84 -0.91
CA GLU A 338 -5.09 -23.64 -1.98
C GLU A 338 -4.49 -25.05 -1.99
N SER A 339 -4.63 -25.78 -0.87
CA SER A 339 -4.58 -27.25 -0.96
C SER A 339 -5.96 -27.68 -1.43
N LYS A 340 -5.99 -28.18 -2.68
CA LYS A 340 -7.06 -28.88 -3.39
C LYS A 340 -8.29 -29.31 -2.60
#